data_AF-A0A1X1ZJ96-F1
#
_entry.id   AF-A0A1X1ZJ96-F1
#
_cell.length_a   1.000
_cell.length_b   1.000
_cell.length_c   1.000
_cell.angle_alpha   90.00
_cell.angle_beta   90.00
_cell.angle_gamma   90.00
#
_symmetry.space_group_name_H-M   'P 1'
#
loop_
_entity.id
_entity.type
_entity.pdbx_description
1 polymer ?
#
loop_
_entity_poly.entity_id
_entity_poly.type
_entity_poly.pdbx_seq_one_letter_code
_entity_poly.pdbx_strand_id
1 'polypeptide(L)'
;MVPRGERGGAGPFDQWPLGLGFERYYGFLRGDANQWAPELVRDNSFVEAPARPDEGYHLTEDLADEAIRMVLSQQASAPGKPFFLYFTPGAMHSPHHVEREWADAYAGKFDIGWDRWRDELFARQVQSGVVPADTALTPRPPWVPAWDDLSADERRLYARMHEVYAGFLSHTDAQIGRLVDTLERIGVLDNTLILLMSDNGASAEGGVSGTVNEHRFTHRVRDDLAENLAQLDEWGGPRTYPHYAWGWAWAGNTPFRLWKRYTWLGGTRVPFIAHWPKKIREGGGVRGQFAHAIDVLPTVLDACGVTVPDSVDGITQQPVQGASLLPSFTDPAAPNPRSVQYFEMMGSRAIFADGWKATTDHVPVGVMDEDELLTGSRDFETDRWSLFRLDEDFSEFHDLADQHPEVVEQLKEQWSKEAEANNVLPLLDSLIGRLTAAAPPQYPVGLKVTLYPQAGPVLDEALPMLAGGGHILAEVDVPQQDTPSGVLFAIGDRNGGLAAYVIEGRLHVAVALPSGTLQLESEQHVPPGRHLVGCVLRVEPGGAAAVDAVVDGAVVATAASDHSFPFIWQHGGTHLTLGYDRGLPVADDYQPPFAWNGELHAVHVQAGQAELDQIDALLVALQSD
;
A
#
# COMPACT_ATOMS: atom_id res chain seq x y z
N MET A 1 -8.92 8.75 0.44
CA MET A 1 -8.51 7.91 1.57
C MET A 1 -9.11 8.50 2.84
N VAL A 2 -9.54 7.65 3.78
CA VAL A 2 -10.06 8.11 5.08
C VAL A 2 -8.90 8.67 5.92
N PRO A 3 -9.03 9.86 6.53
CA PRO A 3 -7.98 10.44 7.37
C PRO A 3 -7.52 9.51 8.49
N ARG A 4 -6.22 9.58 8.80
CA ARG A 4 -5.63 8.86 9.93
C ARG A 4 -6.33 9.29 11.23
N GLY A 5 -6.76 8.33 12.04
CA GLY A 5 -7.52 8.57 13.27
C GLY A 5 -9.05 8.69 13.11
N GLU A 6 -9.57 8.80 11.89
CA GLU A 6 -11.03 8.72 11.62
C GLU A 6 -11.45 7.35 11.09
N ARG A 7 -10.51 6.41 10.98
CA ARG A 7 -10.75 5.03 10.53
C ARG A 7 -11.32 4.12 11.62
N GLY A 8 -11.36 4.56 12.87
CA GLY A 8 -11.89 3.75 13.97
C GLY A 8 -13.42 3.70 14.00
N GLY A 9 -13.97 2.73 14.73
CA GLY A 9 -15.43 2.60 14.93
C GLY A 9 -16.10 3.73 15.72
N ALA A 10 -15.33 4.72 16.19
CA ALA A 10 -15.84 5.90 16.89
C ALA A 10 -16.42 6.97 15.93
N GLY A 11 -16.11 6.89 14.63
CA GLY A 11 -16.39 7.95 13.67
C GLY A 11 -15.51 9.20 13.90
N PRO A 12 -15.79 10.32 13.19
CA PRO A 12 -16.91 10.48 12.26
C PRO A 12 -16.75 9.63 10.98
N PHE A 13 -17.87 9.38 10.29
CA PHE A 13 -17.92 8.57 9.06
C PHE A 13 -18.21 9.42 7.81
N ASP A 14 -18.06 10.74 7.91
CA ASP A 14 -18.27 11.69 6.83
C ASP A 14 -17.17 11.60 5.76
N GLN A 15 -15.94 11.25 6.16
CA GLN A 15 -14.84 10.98 5.23
C GLN A 15 -14.74 9.51 4.78
N TRP A 16 -15.66 8.66 5.24
CA TRP A 16 -15.77 7.28 4.75
C TRP A 16 -16.50 7.26 3.40
N PRO A 17 -16.41 6.17 2.62
CA PRO A 17 -17.01 6.10 1.29
C PRO A 17 -18.49 6.51 1.24
N LEU A 18 -19.29 6.08 2.22
CA LEU A 18 -20.72 6.46 2.29
C LEU A 18 -20.93 7.96 2.59
N GLY A 19 -20.04 8.58 3.35
CA GLY A 19 -20.05 10.02 3.61
C GLY A 19 -19.62 10.86 2.40
N LEU A 20 -18.89 10.25 1.45
CA LEU A 20 -18.40 10.88 0.23
C LEU A 20 -19.21 10.51 -1.03
N GLY A 21 -20.43 10.00 -0.86
CA GLY A 21 -21.42 9.83 -1.93
C GLY A 21 -21.59 8.41 -2.47
N PHE A 22 -20.88 7.41 -1.94
CA PHE A 22 -21.15 6.02 -2.29
C PHE A 22 -22.41 5.50 -1.59
N GLU A 23 -23.31 4.83 -2.32
CA GLU A 23 -24.50 4.22 -1.70
C GLU A 23 -24.17 2.96 -0.90
N ARG A 24 -23.10 2.26 -1.28
CA ARG A 24 -22.60 1.01 -0.68
C ARG A 24 -21.08 0.97 -0.76
N TYR A 25 -20.46 0.29 0.19
CA TYR A 25 -19.01 0.07 0.20
C TYR A 25 -18.65 -1.32 0.73
N TYR A 26 -17.63 -1.92 0.12
CA TYR A 26 -16.98 -3.13 0.62
C TYR A 26 -15.51 -3.09 0.21
N GLY A 27 -14.59 -3.25 1.17
CA GLY A 27 -13.15 -3.24 0.92
C GLY A 27 -12.37 -2.82 2.16
N PHE A 28 -11.18 -2.25 1.96
CA PHE A 28 -10.29 -1.79 3.02
C PHE A 28 -10.03 -0.27 2.92
N LEU A 29 -9.81 0.40 4.07
CA LEU A 29 -9.69 1.88 4.14
C LEU A 29 -8.25 2.41 4.06
N ARG A 30 -7.25 1.52 4.06
CA ARG A 30 -5.82 1.84 4.04
C ARG A 30 -5.24 1.86 2.62
N GLY A 31 -3.94 2.16 2.51
CA GLY A 31 -3.24 2.25 1.24
C GLY A 31 -2.88 0.88 0.62
N ASP A 32 -2.87 -0.16 1.44
CA ASP A 32 -2.55 -1.54 1.10
C ASP A 32 -3.39 -2.52 1.94
N ALA A 33 -3.29 -3.80 1.63
CA ALA A 33 -3.98 -4.87 2.36
C ALA A 33 -3.25 -6.20 2.20
N ASN A 34 -3.23 -7.02 3.25
CA ASN A 34 -2.87 -8.44 3.15
C ASN A 34 -3.97 -9.17 2.37
N GLN A 35 -3.62 -9.87 1.28
CA GLN A 35 -4.63 -10.48 0.39
C GLN A 35 -5.22 -11.78 0.97
N TRP A 36 -4.55 -12.35 1.98
CA TRP A 36 -4.97 -13.56 2.69
C TRP A 36 -5.77 -13.25 3.96
N ALA A 37 -5.40 -12.20 4.68
CA ALA A 37 -6.05 -11.78 5.93
C ALA A 37 -6.28 -10.26 5.98
N PRO A 38 -7.17 -9.71 5.13
CA PRO A 38 -7.41 -8.28 5.02
C PRO A 38 -8.25 -7.73 6.17
N GLU A 39 -8.08 -6.43 6.43
CA GLU A 39 -8.97 -5.66 7.28
C GLU A 39 -10.12 -5.06 6.46
N LEU A 40 -11.32 -5.62 6.63
CA LEU A 40 -12.46 -5.31 5.78
C LEU A 40 -13.50 -4.44 6.47
N VAL A 41 -14.10 -3.59 5.65
CA VAL A 41 -15.19 -2.70 6.00
C VAL A 41 -16.32 -2.94 5.02
N ARG A 42 -17.53 -3.12 5.55
CA ARG A 42 -18.78 -3.05 4.80
C ARG A 42 -19.54 -1.82 5.23
N ASP A 43 -19.81 -0.95 4.28
CA ASP A 43 -20.47 0.32 4.53
C ASP A 43 -19.70 1.12 5.61
N ASN A 44 -20.26 1.37 6.79
CA ASN A 44 -19.57 2.03 7.92
C ASN A 44 -19.33 1.06 9.10
N SER A 45 -19.00 -0.19 8.82
CA SER A 45 -18.75 -1.20 9.86
C SER A 45 -17.65 -2.16 9.43
N PHE A 46 -16.70 -2.40 10.34
CA PHE A 46 -15.73 -3.48 10.16
C PHE A 46 -16.43 -4.83 10.13
N VAL A 47 -15.95 -5.71 9.26
CA VAL A 47 -16.46 -7.07 9.07
C VAL A 47 -15.29 -8.05 8.95
N GLU A 48 -15.53 -9.29 9.34
CA GLU A 48 -14.57 -10.36 9.11
C GLU A 48 -14.57 -10.79 7.63
N ALA A 49 -13.41 -11.26 7.17
CA ALA A 49 -13.33 -11.99 5.92
C ALA A 49 -14.25 -13.23 5.96
N PRO A 50 -14.93 -13.56 4.85
CA PRO A 50 -15.90 -14.66 4.82
C PRO A 50 -15.28 -16.06 4.97
N ALA A 51 -13.97 -16.21 4.78
CA ALA A 51 -13.24 -17.46 4.88
C ALA A 51 -11.76 -17.19 5.25
N ARG A 52 -11.05 -18.23 5.68
CA ARG A 52 -9.61 -18.19 5.93
C ARG A 52 -8.78 -18.55 4.69
N PRO A 53 -7.47 -18.24 4.67
CA PRO A 53 -6.59 -18.66 3.58
C PRO A 53 -6.58 -20.18 3.33
N ASP A 54 -6.58 -20.99 4.38
CA ASP A 54 -6.61 -22.46 4.28
C ASP A 54 -7.96 -23.02 3.78
N GLU A 55 -8.98 -22.17 3.68
CA GLU A 55 -10.29 -22.46 3.09
C GLU A 55 -10.41 -21.93 1.64
N GLY A 56 -9.32 -21.38 1.09
CA GLY A 56 -9.25 -20.84 -0.27
C GLY A 56 -9.66 -19.38 -0.39
N TYR A 57 -9.58 -18.60 0.70
CA TYR A 57 -9.87 -17.17 0.65
C TYR A 57 -8.80 -16.37 -0.08
N HIS A 58 -9.22 -15.44 -0.94
CA HIS A 58 -8.35 -14.41 -1.51
C HIS A 58 -9.12 -13.10 -1.71
N LEU A 59 -8.56 -11.97 -1.29
CA LEU A 59 -9.22 -10.65 -1.30
C LEU A 59 -9.76 -10.24 -2.68
N THR A 60 -8.96 -10.37 -3.75
CA THR A 60 -9.42 -9.98 -5.11
C THR A 60 -10.67 -10.74 -5.56
N GLU A 61 -10.83 -12.01 -5.17
CA GLU A 61 -12.03 -12.79 -5.52
C GLU A 61 -13.25 -12.30 -4.74
N ASP A 62 -13.08 -12.03 -3.45
CA ASP A 62 -14.11 -11.51 -2.56
C ASP A 62 -14.59 -10.11 -3.00
N LEU A 63 -13.67 -9.21 -3.34
CA LEU A 63 -14.01 -7.90 -3.89
C LEU A 63 -14.80 -8.02 -5.21
N ALA A 64 -14.44 -8.98 -6.08
CA ALA A 64 -15.15 -9.20 -7.34
C ALA A 64 -16.55 -9.78 -7.11
N ASP A 65 -16.69 -10.72 -6.18
CA ASP A 65 -17.97 -11.29 -5.75
C ASP A 65 -18.90 -10.22 -5.21
N GLU A 66 -18.40 -9.33 -4.35
CA GLU A 66 -19.17 -8.24 -3.78
C GLU A 66 -19.52 -7.17 -4.81
N ALA A 67 -18.62 -6.84 -5.73
CA ALA A 67 -18.92 -5.93 -6.84
C ALA A 67 -20.03 -6.49 -7.75
N ILE A 68 -19.94 -7.76 -8.14
CA ILE A 68 -20.96 -8.48 -8.90
C ILE A 68 -22.28 -8.48 -8.13
N ARG A 69 -22.25 -8.81 -6.83
CA ARG A 69 -23.43 -8.82 -5.97
C ARG A 69 -24.09 -7.46 -5.90
N MET A 70 -23.33 -6.37 -5.74
CA MET A 70 -23.84 -5.00 -5.70
C MET A 70 -24.52 -4.61 -7.01
N VAL A 71 -23.88 -4.86 -8.16
CA VAL A 71 -24.46 -4.57 -9.48
C VAL A 71 -25.74 -5.36 -9.72
N LEU A 72 -25.73 -6.67 -9.49
CA LEU A 72 -26.90 -7.53 -9.69
C LEU A 72 -28.05 -7.15 -8.76
N SER A 73 -27.76 -6.89 -7.49
CA SER A 73 -28.78 -6.50 -6.51
C SER A 73 -29.42 -5.16 -6.85
N GLN A 74 -28.62 -4.19 -7.29
CA GLN A 74 -29.10 -2.89 -7.73
C GLN A 74 -30.01 -3.05 -8.96
N GLN A 75 -29.53 -3.72 -10.01
CA GLN A 75 -30.30 -3.91 -11.24
C GLN A 75 -31.60 -4.70 -11.03
N ALA A 76 -31.61 -5.65 -10.10
CA ALA A 76 -32.83 -6.38 -9.73
C ALA A 76 -33.82 -5.51 -8.93
N SER A 77 -33.32 -4.64 -8.05
CA SER A 77 -34.14 -3.82 -7.15
C SER A 77 -34.67 -2.55 -7.82
N ALA A 78 -33.92 -1.99 -8.77
CA ALA A 78 -34.27 -0.78 -9.51
C ALA A 78 -33.91 -0.92 -11.00
N PRO A 79 -34.62 -1.76 -11.77
CA PRO A 79 -34.35 -1.93 -13.20
C PRO A 79 -34.33 -0.59 -13.93
N GLY A 80 -33.25 -0.31 -14.64
CA GLY A 80 -33.06 0.94 -15.40
C GLY A 80 -32.39 2.08 -14.63
N LYS A 81 -32.13 1.95 -13.31
CA LYS A 81 -31.27 2.89 -12.60
C LYS A 81 -29.80 2.68 -13.05
N PRO A 82 -29.10 3.73 -13.52
CA PRO A 82 -27.67 3.63 -13.84
C PRO A 82 -26.85 3.40 -12.56
N PHE A 83 -25.65 2.85 -12.70
CA PHE A 83 -24.73 2.67 -11.58
C PHE A 83 -23.39 3.30 -11.88
N PHE A 84 -22.69 3.65 -10.80
CA PHE A 84 -21.26 3.90 -10.77
C PHE A 84 -20.64 2.82 -9.87
N LEU A 85 -19.66 2.10 -10.40
CA LEU A 85 -18.91 1.08 -9.66
C LEU A 85 -17.43 1.48 -9.70
N TYR A 86 -16.84 1.62 -8.52
CA TYR A 86 -15.41 1.86 -8.37
C TYR A 86 -14.76 0.60 -7.80
N PHE A 87 -14.21 -0.23 -8.67
CA PHE A 87 -13.57 -1.50 -8.31
C PHE A 87 -12.06 -1.29 -8.18
N THR A 88 -11.54 -1.41 -6.95
CA THR A 88 -10.14 -1.13 -6.59
C THR A 88 -9.53 -2.33 -5.86
N PRO A 89 -9.07 -3.36 -6.59
CA PRO A 89 -8.38 -4.48 -5.94
C PRO A 89 -7.08 -3.99 -5.31
N GLY A 90 -6.65 -4.59 -4.20
CA GLY A 90 -5.32 -4.35 -3.62
C GLY A 90 -4.17 -5.00 -4.42
N ALA A 91 -4.46 -5.43 -5.64
CA ALA A 91 -3.57 -6.27 -6.41
C ALA A 91 -2.42 -5.50 -7.06
N MET A 92 -1.29 -6.18 -7.23
CA MET A 92 -0.02 -5.62 -7.72
C MET A 92 0.61 -4.55 -6.80
N HIS A 93 -0.07 -4.15 -5.72
CA HIS A 93 0.60 -3.63 -4.53
C HIS A 93 1.18 -4.81 -3.75
N SER A 94 2.24 -4.54 -2.99
CA SER A 94 2.70 -5.41 -1.93
C SER A 94 1.64 -5.56 -0.83
N PRO A 95 1.60 -6.71 -0.15
CA PRO A 95 2.39 -7.90 -0.43
C PRO A 95 1.93 -8.57 -1.73
N HIS A 96 2.88 -9.02 -2.55
CA HIS A 96 2.56 -9.76 -3.79
C HIS A 96 2.06 -11.16 -3.43
N HIS A 97 0.76 -11.29 -3.23
CA HIS A 97 0.10 -12.51 -2.79
C HIS A 97 -0.77 -13.09 -3.90
N VAL A 98 -0.57 -14.36 -4.20
CA VAL A 98 -1.41 -15.10 -5.13
C VAL A 98 -1.25 -16.59 -4.88
N GLU A 99 -2.29 -17.36 -5.18
CA GLU A 99 -2.22 -18.82 -5.15
C GLU A 99 -1.10 -19.36 -6.05
N ARG A 100 -0.46 -20.43 -5.58
CA ARG A 100 0.75 -20.97 -6.19
C ARG A 100 0.56 -21.35 -7.67
N GLU A 101 -0.62 -21.84 -8.03
CA GLU A 101 -0.92 -22.23 -9.42
C GLU A 101 -0.83 -21.06 -10.42
N TRP A 102 -1.16 -19.83 -9.99
CA TRP A 102 -1.05 -18.65 -10.83
C TRP A 102 0.41 -18.22 -11.01
N ALA A 103 1.21 -18.28 -9.95
CA ALA A 103 2.64 -17.99 -10.02
C ALA A 103 3.39 -19.05 -10.85
N ASP A 104 3.09 -20.33 -10.63
CA ASP A 104 3.78 -21.46 -11.28
C ASP A 104 3.46 -21.54 -12.79
N ALA A 105 2.38 -20.91 -13.26
CA ALA A 105 2.11 -20.71 -14.70
C ALA A 105 3.21 -19.90 -15.42
N TYR A 106 3.98 -19.11 -14.65
CA TYR A 106 5.09 -18.29 -15.14
C TYR A 106 6.47 -18.89 -14.88
N ALA A 107 6.57 -20.12 -14.37
CA ALA A 107 7.82 -20.77 -14.06
C ALA A 107 8.84 -20.70 -15.23
N GLY A 108 10.00 -20.11 -14.97
CA GLY A 108 11.11 -19.95 -15.91
C GLY A 108 10.89 -18.92 -17.02
N LYS A 109 9.75 -18.19 -17.04
CA LYS A 109 9.50 -17.13 -18.04
C LYS A 109 10.37 -15.90 -17.83
N PHE A 110 10.89 -15.73 -16.62
CA PHE A 110 11.67 -14.56 -16.20
C PHE A 110 13.16 -14.87 -15.97
N ASP A 111 13.60 -16.11 -16.23
CA ASP A 111 15.01 -16.52 -16.18
C ASP A 111 15.91 -15.74 -17.15
N ILE A 112 15.30 -15.16 -18.20
CA ILE A 112 15.98 -14.30 -19.16
C ILE A 112 16.49 -12.99 -18.54
N GLY A 113 15.95 -12.61 -17.38
CA GLY A 113 16.34 -11.41 -16.64
C GLY A 113 15.69 -10.12 -17.11
N TRP A 114 15.67 -9.14 -16.20
CA TRP A 114 15.02 -7.85 -16.43
C TRP A 114 15.62 -7.04 -17.58
N ASP A 115 16.94 -7.13 -17.85
CA ASP A 115 17.58 -6.40 -18.96
C ASP A 115 17.01 -6.88 -20.31
N ARG A 116 17.04 -8.18 -20.57
CA ARG A 116 16.51 -8.76 -21.82
C ARG A 116 15.00 -8.70 -21.90
N TRP A 117 14.32 -8.95 -20.78
CA TRP A 117 12.87 -8.84 -20.74
C TRP A 117 12.39 -7.42 -21.06
N ARG A 118 13.10 -6.39 -20.58
CA ARG A 118 12.85 -4.98 -20.90
C ARG A 118 13.02 -4.69 -22.38
N ASP A 119 14.08 -5.18 -23.01
CA ASP A 119 14.30 -5.05 -24.45
C ASP A 119 13.18 -5.71 -25.27
N GLU A 120 12.77 -6.93 -24.89
CA GLU A 120 11.68 -7.65 -25.55
C GLU A 120 10.31 -6.99 -25.32
N LEU A 121 10.04 -6.46 -24.12
CA LEU A 121 8.84 -5.69 -23.82
C LEU A 121 8.80 -4.41 -24.66
N PHE A 122 9.89 -3.65 -24.70
CA PHE A 122 9.97 -2.42 -25.48
C PHE A 122 9.71 -2.68 -26.97
N ALA A 123 10.32 -3.72 -27.54
CA ALA A 123 10.08 -4.12 -28.92
C ALA A 123 8.59 -4.46 -29.18
N ARG A 124 7.92 -5.15 -28.25
CA ARG A 124 6.48 -5.45 -28.34
C ARG A 124 5.61 -4.19 -28.21
N GLN A 125 5.96 -3.27 -27.32
CA GLN A 125 5.25 -1.98 -27.16
C GLN A 125 5.35 -1.10 -28.42
N VAL A 126 6.53 -1.07 -29.05
CA VAL A 126 6.71 -0.41 -30.35
C VAL A 126 5.92 -1.12 -31.45
N GLN A 127 5.95 -2.44 -31.50
CA GLN A 127 5.22 -3.22 -32.49
C GLN A 127 3.69 -3.05 -32.38
N SER A 128 3.16 -2.93 -31.17
CA SER A 128 1.72 -2.71 -30.94
C SER A 128 1.28 -1.26 -31.15
N GLY A 129 2.23 -0.32 -31.25
CA GLY A 129 1.97 1.10 -31.44
C GLY A 129 1.58 1.86 -30.16
N VAL A 130 1.61 1.21 -28.98
CA VAL A 130 1.38 1.91 -27.69
C VAL A 130 2.56 2.81 -27.32
N VAL A 131 3.74 2.50 -27.87
CA VAL A 131 4.94 3.34 -27.80
C VAL A 131 5.31 3.76 -29.23
N PRO A 132 5.56 5.06 -29.50
CA PRO A 132 6.01 5.54 -30.81
C PRO A 132 7.29 4.85 -31.29
N ALA A 133 7.39 4.60 -32.60
CA ALA A 133 8.46 3.80 -33.19
C ALA A 133 9.86 4.44 -33.11
N ASP A 134 9.93 5.76 -32.92
CA ASP A 134 11.13 6.56 -32.75
C ASP A 134 11.52 6.78 -31.27
N THR A 135 10.77 6.20 -30.33
CA THR A 135 11.10 6.26 -28.90
C THR A 135 12.49 5.68 -28.64
N ALA A 136 13.29 6.38 -27.84
CA ALA A 136 14.56 5.86 -27.35
C ALA A 136 14.37 5.12 -26.03
N LEU A 137 14.93 3.91 -25.89
CA LEU A 137 14.88 3.18 -24.62
C LEU A 137 15.87 3.81 -23.63
N THR A 138 15.39 4.29 -22.48
CA THR A 138 16.24 4.90 -21.45
C THR A 138 17.28 3.90 -20.92
N PRO A 139 18.50 4.35 -20.56
CA PRO A 139 19.54 3.44 -20.09
C PRO A 139 19.20 2.85 -18.71
N ARG A 140 19.82 1.71 -18.38
CA ARG A 140 19.80 1.19 -17.00
C ARG A 140 20.55 2.16 -16.08
N PRO A 141 19.96 2.62 -14.97
CA PRO A 141 20.69 3.37 -13.97
C PRO A 141 21.83 2.52 -13.39
N PRO A 142 23.00 3.10 -13.09
CA PRO A 142 24.17 2.34 -12.62
C PRO A 142 23.94 1.64 -11.25
N TRP A 143 22.99 2.14 -10.46
CA TRP A 143 22.61 1.60 -9.16
C TRP A 143 21.54 0.48 -9.22
N VAL A 144 20.99 0.17 -10.40
CA VAL A 144 20.22 -1.07 -10.61
C VAL A 144 21.21 -2.14 -11.09
N PRO A 145 21.39 -3.29 -10.41
CA PRO A 145 22.31 -4.33 -10.89
C PRO A 145 21.98 -4.85 -12.29
N ALA A 146 22.99 -5.20 -13.09
CA ALA A 146 22.77 -5.98 -14.32
C ALA A 146 22.43 -7.42 -13.97
N TRP A 147 21.49 -8.02 -14.69
CA TRP A 147 21.10 -9.41 -14.48
C TRP A 147 22.27 -10.39 -14.63
N ASP A 148 23.15 -10.14 -15.60
CA ASP A 148 24.30 -11.01 -15.89
C ASP A 148 25.38 -10.96 -14.80
N ASP A 149 25.42 -9.90 -14.00
CA ASP A 149 26.37 -9.74 -12.89
C ASP A 149 25.89 -10.45 -11.61
N LEU A 150 24.63 -10.87 -11.55
CA LEU A 150 24.06 -11.57 -10.40
C LEU A 150 24.60 -12.99 -10.24
N SER A 151 24.60 -13.49 -9.01
CA SER A 151 24.79 -14.90 -8.70
C SER A 151 23.62 -15.77 -9.22
N ALA A 152 23.83 -17.08 -9.25
CA ALA A 152 22.77 -18.01 -9.63
C ALA A 152 21.59 -17.99 -8.66
N ASP A 153 21.86 -17.80 -7.37
CA ASP A 153 20.84 -17.76 -6.32
C ASP A 153 20.02 -16.47 -6.39
N GLU A 154 20.66 -15.31 -6.62
CA GLU A 154 19.96 -14.05 -6.88
C GLU A 154 19.06 -14.15 -8.11
N ARG A 155 19.56 -14.66 -9.24
CA ARG A 155 18.73 -14.84 -10.44
C ARG A 155 17.52 -15.74 -10.18
N ARG A 156 17.71 -16.84 -9.44
CA ARG A 156 16.61 -17.75 -9.08
C ARG A 156 15.56 -17.06 -8.21
N LEU A 157 16.00 -16.34 -7.18
CA LEU A 157 15.10 -15.61 -6.28
C LEU A 157 14.35 -14.51 -7.03
N TYR A 158 15.06 -13.68 -7.78
CA TYR A 158 14.47 -12.54 -8.45
C TYR A 158 13.54 -12.95 -9.60
N ALA A 159 13.82 -14.05 -10.31
CA ALA A 159 12.88 -14.62 -11.27
C ALA A 159 11.57 -15.00 -10.56
N ARG A 160 11.64 -15.73 -9.43
CA ARG A 160 10.45 -16.13 -8.66
C ARG A 160 9.62 -14.95 -8.18
N MET A 161 10.26 -13.87 -7.73
CA MET A 161 9.55 -12.65 -7.33
C MET A 161 8.63 -12.10 -8.44
N HIS A 162 9.09 -12.14 -9.68
CA HIS A 162 8.34 -11.63 -10.82
C HIS A 162 7.35 -12.65 -11.39
N GLU A 163 7.61 -13.96 -11.25
CA GLU A 163 6.60 -15.01 -11.50
C GLU A 163 5.37 -14.82 -10.63
N VAL A 164 5.57 -14.52 -9.34
CA VAL A 164 4.49 -14.26 -8.39
C VAL A 164 3.74 -12.97 -8.75
N TYR A 165 4.46 -11.89 -9.06
CA TYR A 165 3.84 -10.64 -9.53
C TYR A 165 2.99 -10.85 -10.80
N ALA A 166 3.52 -11.58 -11.80
CA ALA A 166 2.81 -11.87 -13.05
C ALA A 166 1.59 -12.78 -12.83
N GLY A 167 1.72 -13.78 -11.95
CA GLY A 167 0.61 -14.62 -11.50
C GLY A 167 -0.49 -13.80 -10.85
N PHE A 168 -0.13 -12.86 -9.96
CA PHE A 168 -1.08 -11.99 -9.28
C PHE A 168 -1.83 -11.06 -10.25
N LEU A 169 -1.13 -10.53 -11.25
CA LEU A 169 -1.76 -9.73 -12.31
C LEU A 169 -2.74 -10.57 -13.15
N SER A 170 -2.39 -11.80 -13.54
CA SER A 170 -3.30 -12.69 -14.27
C SER A 170 -4.52 -13.12 -13.45
N HIS A 171 -4.34 -13.40 -12.16
CA HIS A 171 -5.44 -13.68 -11.25
C HIS A 171 -6.40 -12.50 -11.19
N THR A 172 -5.87 -11.28 -11.06
CA THR A 172 -6.67 -10.04 -11.04
C THR A 172 -7.41 -9.79 -12.34
N ASP A 173 -6.76 -9.99 -13.49
CA ASP A 173 -7.39 -9.89 -14.81
C ASP A 173 -8.56 -10.88 -14.94
N ALA A 174 -8.41 -12.11 -14.45
CA ALA A 174 -9.50 -13.08 -14.41
C ALA A 174 -10.70 -12.60 -13.58
N GLN A 175 -10.47 -11.91 -12.45
CA GLN A 175 -11.55 -11.35 -11.64
C GLN A 175 -12.24 -10.15 -12.32
N ILE A 176 -11.47 -9.29 -13.00
CA ILE A 176 -12.04 -8.23 -13.86
C ILE A 176 -12.90 -8.85 -14.96
N GLY A 177 -12.43 -9.95 -15.58
CA GLY A 177 -13.17 -10.73 -16.56
C GLY A 177 -14.54 -11.18 -16.03
N ARG A 178 -14.62 -11.75 -14.82
CA ARG A 178 -15.89 -12.17 -14.20
C ARG A 178 -16.88 -11.02 -14.04
N LEU A 179 -16.40 -9.83 -13.71
CA LEU A 179 -17.23 -8.63 -13.60
C LEU A 179 -17.74 -8.20 -14.98
N VAL A 180 -16.86 -8.12 -15.99
CA VAL A 180 -17.22 -7.76 -17.37
C VAL A 180 -18.21 -8.76 -17.97
N ASP A 181 -17.96 -10.07 -17.82
CA ASP A 181 -18.85 -11.15 -18.25
C ASP A 181 -20.22 -11.03 -17.59
N THR A 182 -20.27 -10.61 -16.32
CA THR A 182 -21.54 -10.34 -15.63
C THR A 182 -22.30 -9.18 -16.28
N LEU A 183 -21.62 -8.09 -16.63
CA LEU A 183 -22.23 -6.94 -17.32
C LEU A 183 -22.75 -7.32 -18.71
N GLU A 184 -22.03 -8.17 -19.44
CA GLU A 184 -22.46 -8.70 -20.73
C GLU A 184 -23.69 -9.60 -20.56
N ARG A 185 -23.64 -10.55 -19.61
CA ARG A 185 -24.72 -11.50 -19.33
C ARG A 185 -26.05 -10.83 -18.99
N ILE A 186 -26.01 -9.71 -18.26
CA ILE A 186 -27.24 -8.95 -17.93
C ILE A 186 -27.59 -7.89 -18.98
N GLY A 187 -26.82 -7.80 -20.08
CA GLY A 187 -27.11 -6.97 -21.24
C GLY A 187 -26.86 -5.47 -21.05
N VAL A 188 -25.98 -5.07 -20.12
CA VAL A 188 -25.69 -3.66 -19.84
C VAL A 188 -24.33 -3.18 -20.35
N LEU A 189 -23.40 -4.09 -20.66
CA LEU A 189 -22.02 -3.78 -21.05
C LEU A 189 -21.90 -2.75 -22.18
N ASP A 190 -22.73 -2.86 -23.23
CA ASP A 190 -22.66 -1.95 -24.39
C ASP A 190 -22.80 -0.47 -23.98
N ASN A 191 -23.59 -0.18 -22.95
CA ASN A 191 -23.85 1.15 -22.44
C ASN A 191 -23.05 1.47 -21.15
N THR A 192 -22.07 0.65 -20.79
CA THR A 192 -21.15 0.92 -19.67
C THR A 192 -19.85 1.51 -20.20
N LEU A 193 -19.45 2.65 -19.64
CA LEU A 193 -18.09 3.17 -19.79
C LEU A 193 -17.21 2.50 -18.73
N ILE A 194 -16.26 1.69 -19.18
CA ILE A 194 -15.23 1.08 -18.34
C ILE A 194 -13.95 1.88 -18.54
N LEU A 195 -13.39 2.39 -17.43
CA LEU A 195 -12.07 3.00 -17.37
C LEU A 195 -11.19 2.11 -16.49
N LEU A 196 -10.06 1.65 -17.01
CA LEU A 196 -9.07 0.86 -16.28
C LEU A 196 -7.75 1.62 -16.29
N MET A 197 -7.13 1.80 -15.12
CA MET A 197 -5.81 2.40 -15.00
C MET A 197 -5.05 1.90 -13.79
N SER A 198 -3.72 1.99 -13.83
CA SER A 198 -2.89 1.92 -12.63
C SER A 198 -2.96 3.25 -11.88
N ASP A 199 -2.75 3.23 -10.57
CA ASP A 199 -2.72 4.45 -9.73
C ASP A 199 -1.37 5.17 -9.79
N ASN A 200 -0.28 4.43 -9.98
CA ASN A 200 1.08 4.91 -10.22
C ASN A 200 1.89 3.90 -11.05
N GLY A 201 3.13 4.26 -11.37
CA GLY A 201 4.09 3.31 -11.94
C GLY A 201 4.50 2.21 -10.96
N ALA A 202 5.31 1.26 -11.42
CA ALA A 202 5.77 0.11 -10.62
C ALA A 202 6.44 0.57 -9.32
N SER A 203 6.15 -0.11 -8.21
CA SER A 203 6.77 0.19 -6.92
C SER A 203 8.21 -0.35 -6.84
N ALA A 204 9.06 0.29 -6.03
CA ALA A 204 10.44 -0.11 -5.78
C ALA A 204 10.74 -0.28 -4.28
N GLU A 205 9.69 -0.47 -3.48
CA GLU A 205 9.78 -0.50 -2.00
C GLU A 205 10.47 -1.77 -1.48
N GLY A 206 10.61 -2.81 -2.31
CA GLY A 206 11.42 -3.99 -2.01
C GLY A 206 12.94 -3.80 -2.11
N GLY A 207 13.43 -2.61 -2.43
CA GLY A 207 14.87 -2.32 -2.45
C GLY A 207 15.64 -3.05 -3.56
N VAL A 208 16.98 -3.00 -3.47
CA VAL A 208 17.88 -3.58 -4.49
C VAL A 208 17.62 -5.07 -4.73
N SER A 209 17.32 -5.80 -3.66
CA SER A 209 17.26 -7.27 -3.65
C SER A 209 15.85 -7.85 -3.52
N GLY A 210 14.83 -7.01 -3.41
CA GLY A 210 13.49 -7.48 -3.00
C GLY A 210 13.46 -7.89 -1.53
N THR A 211 12.26 -8.12 -1.01
CA THR A 211 12.06 -8.42 0.40
C THR A 211 11.01 -9.49 0.60
N VAL A 212 11.25 -10.38 1.56
CA VAL A 212 10.25 -11.35 2.02
C VAL A 212 9.21 -10.71 2.94
N ASN A 213 9.51 -9.55 3.52
CA ASN A 213 8.63 -8.81 4.41
C ASN A 213 8.80 -7.29 4.24
N GLU A 214 7.87 -6.66 3.53
CA GLU A 214 7.90 -5.22 3.23
C GLU A 214 7.96 -4.31 4.46
N HIS A 215 7.57 -4.77 5.64
CA HIS A 215 7.75 -3.98 6.86
C HIS A 215 9.22 -3.55 7.05
N ARG A 216 10.20 -4.28 6.51
CA ARG A 216 11.61 -3.88 6.50
C ARG A 216 11.86 -2.52 5.86
N PHE A 217 11.11 -2.16 4.81
CA PHE A 217 11.20 -0.88 4.11
C PHE A 217 10.99 0.31 5.04
N THR A 218 9.89 0.31 5.81
CA THR A 218 9.58 1.42 6.74
C THR A 218 10.41 1.38 8.03
N HIS A 219 11.12 0.28 8.29
CA HIS A 219 11.95 0.07 9.49
C HIS A 219 13.45 0.21 9.24
N ARG A 220 13.87 0.58 8.02
CA ARG A 220 15.29 0.67 7.62
C ARG A 220 16.08 -0.60 7.93
N VAL A 221 15.43 -1.76 7.82
CA VAL A 221 16.07 -3.07 7.97
C VAL A 221 16.46 -3.56 6.58
N ARG A 222 17.72 -3.96 6.40
CA ARG A 222 18.15 -4.54 5.11
C ARG A 222 17.59 -5.95 4.94
N ASP A 223 17.32 -6.30 3.70
CA ASP A 223 17.07 -7.70 3.35
C ASP A 223 18.36 -8.50 3.29
N ASP A 224 18.21 -9.80 3.54
CA ASP A 224 19.27 -10.79 3.44
C ASP A 224 18.89 -11.84 2.39
N LEU A 225 19.84 -12.17 1.53
CA LEU A 225 19.62 -13.13 0.44
C LEU A 225 19.30 -14.53 0.98
N ALA A 226 19.96 -14.98 2.05
CA ALA A 226 19.74 -16.31 2.60
C ALA A 226 18.36 -16.41 3.28
N GLU A 227 17.93 -15.36 3.99
CA GLU A 227 16.58 -15.25 4.55
C GLU A 227 15.50 -15.29 3.45
N ASN A 228 15.68 -14.50 2.38
CA ASN A 228 14.76 -14.50 1.24
C ASN A 228 14.71 -15.88 0.55
N LEU A 229 15.86 -16.52 0.33
CA LEU A 229 15.94 -17.86 -0.28
C LEU A 229 15.29 -18.94 0.58
N ALA A 230 15.36 -18.83 1.91
CA ALA A 230 14.73 -19.76 2.82
C ALA A 230 13.19 -19.78 2.68
N GLN A 231 12.60 -18.70 2.16
CA GLN A 231 11.15 -18.58 1.93
C GLN A 231 10.76 -18.67 0.44
N LEU A 232 11.68 -19.07 -0.44
CA LEU A 232 11.45 -19.06 -1.89
C LEU A 232 10.21 -19.87 -2.32
N ASP A 233 10.01 -21.05 -1.71
CA ASP A 233 8.88 -21.93 -2.03
C ASP A 233 7.54 -21.40 -1.49
N GLU A 234 7.59 -20.53 -0.48
CA GLU A 234 6.45 -19.86 0.16
C GLU A 234 6.24 -18.43 -0.37
N TRP A 235 7.05 -17.97 -1.32
CA TRP A 235 7.01 -16.61 -1.84
C TRP A 235 5.65 -16.31 -2.48
N GLY A 236 4.95 -15.34 -1.91
CA GLY A 236 3.59 -14.95 -2.28
C GLY A 236 2.48 -15.71 -1.57
N GLY A 237 2.82 -16.71 -0.77
CA GLY A 237 1.89 -17.40 0.11
C GLY A 237 1.66 -16.68 1.44
N PRO A 238 0.78 -17.22 2.31
CA PRO A 238 0.39 -16.58 3.58
C PRO A 238 1.51 -16.45 4.62
N ARG A 239 2.68 -17.07 4.38
CA ARG A 239 3.85 -17.00 5.28
C ARG A 239 4.80 -15.85 4.99
N THR A 240 4.57 -15.10 3.91
CA THR A 240 5.45 -14.00 3.47
C THR A 240 4.64 -12.71 3.33
N TYR A 241 5.31 -11.56 3.31
CA TYR A 241 4.73 -10.26 2.95
C TYR A 241 5.61 -9.60 1.88
N PRO A 242 5.70 -10.18 0.67
CA PRO A 242 6.85 -9.95 -0.19
C PRO A 242 6.68 -8.75 -1.13
N HIS A 243 7.81 -8.19 -1.53
CA HIS A 243 7.92 -7.22 -2.64
C HIS A 243 9.15 -7.56 -3.50
N TYR A 244 9.07 -7.34 -4.81
CA TYR A 244 10.16 -7.65 -5.77
C TYR A 244 11.34 -6.65 -5.73
N ALA A 245 12.45 -7.03 -6.38
CA ALA A 245 13.66 -6.22 -6.51
C ALA A 245 13.52 -5.04 -7.50
N TRP A 246 14.32 -3.99 -7.30
CA TRP A 246 14.40 -2.79 -8.17
C TRP A 246 14.53 -3.07 -9.67
N GLY A 247 15.26 -4.13 -10.05
CA GLY A 247 15.41 -4.52 -11.45
C GLY A 247 14.06 -4.74 -12.14
N TRP A 248 13.10 -5.34 -11.43
CA TRP A 248 11.74 -5.54 -11.94
C TRP A 248 10.88 -4.28 -11.89
N ALA A 249 11.09 -3.38 -10.94
CA ALA A 249 10.43 -2.07 -10.95
C ALA A 249 10.86 -1.24 -12.17
N TRP A 250 12.17 -1.17 -12.42
CA TRP A 250 12.74 -0.48 -13.58
C TRP A 250 12.29 -1.09 -14.91
N ALA A 251 12.29 -2.43 -15.02
CA ALA A 251 11.80 -3.10 -16.21
C ALA A 251 10.28 -2.95 -16.38
N GLY A 252 9.50 -3.00 -15.30
CA GLY A 252 8.05 -2.80 -15.33
C GLY A 252 7.63 -1.42 -15.85
N ASN A 253 8.46 -0.39 -15.62
CA ASN A 253 8.23 0.98 -16.09
C ASN A 253 8.75 1.27 -17.50
N THR A 254 9.09 0.25 -18.29
CA THR A 254 9.61 0.42 -19.66
C THR A 254 8.68 1.27 -20.54
N PRO A 255 9.20 2.30 -21.26
CA PRO A 255 10.61 2.66 -21.43
C PRO A 255 11.14 3.77 -20.48
N PHE A 256 10.41 4.10 -19.43
CA PHE A 256 10.61 5.30 -18.63
C PHE A 256 11.68 5.14 -17.53
N ARG A 257 12.03 6.27 -16.89
CA ARG A 257 12.94 6.36 -15.76
C ARG A 257 12.18 6.37 -14.43
N LEU A 258 12.81 5.77 -13.42
CA LEU A 258 12.32 5.70 -12.03
C LEU A 258 10.92 5.05 -11.93
N TRP A 259 10.21 5.33 -10.84
CA TRP A 259 9.11 4.52 -10.33
C TRP A 259 8.18 5.32 -9.40
N LYS A 260 7.19 4.63 -8.80
CA LYS A 260 6.32 5.13 -7.72
C LYS A 260 7.08 6.07 -6.78
N ARG A 261 6.42 7.14 -6.33
CA ARG A 261 6.96 8.25 -5.52
C ARG A 261 7.78 9.31 -6.27
N TYR A 262 8.17 9.08 -7.53
CA TYR A 262 8.87 10.08 -8.35
C TYR A 262 7.97 10.68 -9.44
N THR A 263 8.24 11.94 -9.80
CA THR A 263 7.49 12.67 -10.85
C THR A 263 8.03 12.46 -12.28
N TRP A 264 9.08 11.65 -12.43
CA TRP A 264 9.51 11.10 -13.72
C TRP A 264 8.39 10.23 -14.34
N LEU A 265 8.42 10.01 -15.65
CA LEU A 265 7.34 9.25 -16.31
C LEU A 265 7.23 7.81 -15.79
N GLY A 266 8.29 7.21 -15.26
CA GLY A 266 8.18 5.88 -14.65
C GLY A 266 7.37 5.86 -13.36
N GLY A 267 7.17 6.99 -12.69
CA GLY A 267 6.25 7.08 -11.55
C GLY A 267 4.85 7.58 -11.89
N THR A 268 4.69 8.31 -13.01
CA THR A 268 3.48 9.08 -13.31
C THR A 268 2.76 8.65 -14.60
N ARG A 269 3.43 7.98 -15.52
CA ARG A 269 2.84 7.51 -16.78
C ARG A 269 2.42 6.05 -16.65
N VAL A 270 1.12 5.86 -16.58
CA VAL A 270 0.47 4.58 -16.32
C VAL A 270 -0.40 4.13 -17.50
N PRO A 271 -0.69 2.83 -17.64
CA PRO A 271 -1.69 2.38 -18.60
C PRO A 271 -3.07 2.98 -18.28
N PHE A 272 -3.80 3.37 -19.32
CA PHE A 272 -5.19 3.82 -19.25
C PHE A 272 -5.97 3.22 -20.42
N ILE A 273 -7.01 2.44 -20.13
CA ILE A 273 -7.89 1.81 -21.12
C ILE A 273 -9.30 2.36 -20.92
N ALA A 274 -9.91 2.82 -22.02
CA ALA A 274 -11.32 3.20 -22.06
C ALA A 274 -12.09 2.25 -22.99
N HIS A 275 -13.18 1.68 -22.48
CA HIS A 275 -14.05 0.78 -23.23
C HIS A 275 -15.51 1.21 -23.07
N TRP A 276 -16.19 1.50 -24.18
CA TRP A 276 -17.60 1.87 -24.19
C TRP A 276 -18.22 1.56 -25.56
N PRO A 277 -18.70 0.32 -25.79
CA PRO A 277 -19.05 -0.17 -27.13
C PRO A 277 -20.05 0.69 -27.90
N LYS A 278 -21.01 1.30 -27.19
CA LYS A 278 -22.02 2.18 -27.80
C LYS A 278 -21.45 3.50 -28.34
N LYS A 279 -20.29 3.96 -27.85
CA LYS A 279 -19.68 5.25 -28.21
C LYS A 279 -18.33 5.09 -28.93
N ILE A 280 -17.47 4.23 -28.41
CA ILE A 280 -16.15 3.94 -28.96
C ILE A 280 -16.31 2.82 -30.00
N ARG A 281 -16.35 3.20 -31.28
CA ARG A 281 -16.55 2.26 -32.39
C ARG A 281 -15.26 1.65 -32.92
N GLU A 282 -14.14 2.36 -32.74
CA GLU A 282 -12.81 1.89 -33.13
C GLU A 282 -12.23 1.09 -31.96
N GLY A 283 -12.36 -0.24 -32.01
CA GLY A 283 -11.67 -1.11 -31.06
C GLY A 283 -10.16 -1.04 -31.24
N GLY A 284 -9.41 -0.99 -30.14
CA GLY A 284 -7.94 -1.08 -30.14
C GLY A 284 -7.18 0.16 -30.61
N GLY A 285 -7.84 1.32 -30.71
CA GLY A 285 -7.17 2.58 -31.05
C GLY A 285 -6.26 3.10 -29.92
N VAL A 286 -5.06 3.57 -30.27
CA VAL A 286 -4.15 4.29 -29.35
C VAL A 286 -4.42 5.79 -29.44
N ARG A 287 -4.31 6.50 -28.31
CA ARG A 287 -4.52 7.96 -28.19
C ARG A 287 -3.26 8.61 -27.60
N GLY A 288 -2.80 9.69 -28.22
CA GLY A 288 -1.55 10.38 -27.87
C GLY A 288 -1.73 11.63 -27.02
N GLN A 289 -2.98 12.02 -26.75
CA GLN A 289 -3.29 13.22 -25.98
C GLN A 289 -2.74 13.11 -24.56
N PHE A 290 -2.20 14.21 -24.04
CA PHE A 290 -1.78 14.29 -22.63
C PHE A 290 -3.01 14.22 -21.73
N ALA A 291 -3.07 13.20 -20.87
CA ALA A 291 -4.15 12.99 -19.91
C ALA A 291 -3.58 12.75 -18.51
N HIS A 292 -4.37 13.08 -17.48
CA HIS A 292 -4.03 12.89 -16.09
C HIS A 292 -5.22 12.36 -15.29
N ALA A 293 -4.99 11.78 -14.11
CA ALA A 293 -6.05 11.22 -13.28
C ALA A 293 -7.18 12.24 -12.94
N ILE A 294 -6.84 13.52 -12.84
CA ILE A 294 -7.83 14.60 -12.58
C ILE A 294 -8.83 14.78 -13.73
N ASP A 295 -8.53 14.27 -14.92
CA ASP A 295 -9.39 14.34 -16.11
C ASP A 295 -10.50 13.26 -16.07
N VAL A 296 -10.42 12.27 -15.17
CA VAL A 296 -11.41 11.20 -15.04
C VAL A 296 -12.77 11.73 -14.56
N LEU A 297 -12.78 12.55 -13.50
CA LEU A 297 -14.03 13.13 -12.96
C LEU A 297 -14.83 13.91 -14.03
N PRO A 298 -14.25 14.93 -14.71
CA PRO A 298 -14.99 15.66 -15.74
C PRO A 298 -15.39 14.78 -16.92
N THR A 299 -14.60 13.75 -17.27
CA THR A 299 -14.96 12.78 -18.32
C THR A 299 -16.21 11.98 -17.94
N VAL A 300 -16.30 11.49 -16.69
CA VAL A 300 -17.46 10.75 -16.20
C VAL A 300 -18.70 11.65 -16.13
N LEU A 301 -18.55 12.89 -15.65
CA LEU A 301 -19.65 13.86 -15.60
C LEU A 301 -20.18 14.20 -16.99
N ASP A 302 -19.30 14.46 -17.95
CA ASP A 302 -19.64 14.70 -19.36
C ASP A 302 -20.35 13.47 -19.98
N ALA A 303 -19.87 12.26 -19.68
CA ALA A 303 -20.50 11.02 -20.15
C ALA A 303 -21.93 10.83 -19.61
N CYS A 304 -22.17 11.30 -18.38
CA CYS A 304 -23.47 11.31 -17.73
C CYS A 304 -24.35 12.51 -18.13
N GLY A 305 -23.82 13.50 -18.84
CA GLY A 305 -24.51 14.76 -19.15
C GLY A 305 -24.77 15.62 -17.91
N VAL A 306 -23.91 15.54 -16.89
CA VAL A 306 -24.02 16.26 -15.62
C VAL A 306 -23.10 17.48 -15.64
N THR A 307 -23.68 18.65 -15.40
CA THR A 307 -22.90 19.88 -15.14
C THR A 307 -22.37 19.85 -13.70
N VAL A 308 -21.10 20.20 -13.53
CA VAL A 308 -20.49 20.36 -12.19
C VAL A 308 -21.28 21.41 -11.40
N PRO A 309 -21.85 21.07 -10.23
CA PRO A 309 -22.58 22.04 -9.42
C PRO A 309 -21.61 22.95 -8.66
N ASP A 310 -21.96 24.24 -8.53
CA ASP A 310 -21.18 25.19 -7.70
C ASP A 310 -21.23 24.86 -6.20
N SER A 311 -22.25 24.12 -5.76
CA SER A 311 -22.39 23.65 -4.38
C SER A 311 -23.10 22.30 -4.30
N VAL A 312 -22.72 21.49 -3.31
CA VAL A 312 -23.35 20.21 -2.96
C VAL A 312 -23.63 20.24 -1.46
N ASP A 313 -24.87 19.95 -1.06
CA ASP A 313 -25.33 19.98 0.34
C ASP A 313 -24.98 21.27 1.11
N GLY A 314 -24.98 22.41 0.41
CA GLY A 314 -24.65 23.72 0.98
C GLY A 314 -23.15 24.01 1.09
N ILE A 315 -22.29 23.10 0.65
CA ILE A 315 -20.84 23.27 0.59
C ILE A 315 -20.43 23.77 -0.80
N THR A 316 -19.79 24.93 -0.87
CA THR A 316 -19.18 25.44 -2.11
C THR A 316 -18.06 24.51 -2.55
N GLN A 317 -18.13 24.07 -3.80
CA GLN A 317 -17.15 23.12 -4.34
C GLN A 317 -15.88 23.84 -4.82
N GLN A 318 -14.75 23.14 -4.74
CA GLN A 318 -13.52 23.59 -5.38
C GLN A 318 -13.67 23.51 -6.91
N PRO A 319 -12.97 24.36 -7.68
CA PRO A 319 -12.96 24.23 -9.13
C PRO A 319 -12.47 22.86 -9.58
N VAL A 320 -13.18 22.23 -10.52
CA VAL A 320 -12.68 21.01 -11.20
C VAL A 320 -11.52 21.41 -12.09
N GLN A 321 -10.34 20.86 -11.80
CA GLN A 321 -9.08 21.24 -12.45
C GLN A 321 -8.77 20.45 -13.73
N GLY A 322 -9.37 19.28 -13.87
CA GLY A 322 -9.26 18.47 -15.09
C GLY A 322 -10.21 18.90 -16.20
N ALA A 323 -10.07 18.27 -17.36
CA ALA A 323 -10.95 18.46 -18.50
C ALA A 323 -11.35 17.11 -19.13
N SER A 324 -12.53 17.08 -19.77
CA SER A 324 -13.10 15.83 -20.31
C SER A 324 -12.23 15.24 -21.42
N LEU A 325 -11.96 13.94 -21.34
CA LEU A 325 -11.27 13.14 -22.34
C LEU A 325 -12.20 12.61 -23.42
N LEU A 326 -13.53 12.75 -23.29
CA LEU A 326 -14.49 12.19 -24.24
C LEU A 326 -14.23 12.55 -25.71
N PRO A 327 -13.81 13.79 -26.06
CA PRO A 327 -13.47 14.10 -27.44
C PRO A 327 -12.41 13.16 -28.02
N SER A 328 -11.38 12.81 -27.22
CA SER A 328 -10.30 11.92 -27.65
C SER A 328 -10.75 10.46 -27.88
N PHE A 329 -11.86 10.04 -27.25
CA PHE A 329 -12.35 8.67 -27.38
C PHE A 329 -12.89 8.39 -28.80
N THR A 330 -13.42 9.41 -29.48
CA THR A 330 -14.01 9.28 -30.81
C THR A 330 -13.25 10.01 -31.92
N ASP A 331 -12.33 10.90 -31.57
CA ASP A 331 -11.50 11.64 -32.52
C ASP A 331 -10.01 11.52 -32.15
N PRO A 332 -9.21 10.73 -32.88
CA PRO A 332 -7.77 10.63 -32.66
C PRO A 332 -7.03 11.97 -32.80
N ALA A 333 -7.60 12.95 -33.51
CA ALA A 333 -7.02 14.27 -33.75
C ALA A 333 -7.51 15.33 -32.75
N ALA A 334 -8.30 14.94 -31.74
CA ALA A 334 -8.70 15.86 -30.67
C ALA A 334 -7.46 16.50 -30.02
N PRO A 335 -7.50 17.79 -29.65
CA PRO A 335 -6.41 18.41 -28.92
C PRO A 335 -6.24 17.77 -27.53
N ASN A 336 -5.11 18.05 -26.88
CA ASN A 336 -5.00 17.79 -25.45
C ASN A 336 -6.16 18.47 -24.70
N PRO A 337 -6.76 17.83 -23.69
CA PRO A 337 -7.85 18.40 -22.91
C PRO A 337 -7.42 19.68 -22.18
N ARG A 338 -6.11 19.85 -21.96
CA ARG A 338 -5.48 20.99 -21.27
C ARG A 338 -4.02 21.14 -21.65
N SER A 339 -3.45 22.31 -21.37
CA SER A 339 -2.08 22.66 -21.72
C SER A 339 -1.09 22.54 -20.57
N VAL A 340 -1.51 22.59 -19.31
CA VAL A 340 -0.63 22.63 -18.13
C VAL A 340 -1.02 21.59 -17.07
N GLN A 341 -0.03 20.94 -16.46
CA GLN A 341 -0.18 20.12 -15.25
C GLN A 341 1.11 20.13 -14.41
N TYR A 342 1.01 20.49 -13.13
CA TYR A 342 2.10 20.33 -12.18
C TYR A 342 2.07 18.94 -11.49
N PHE A 343 3.20 18.52 -10.94
CA PHE A 343 3.33 17.30 -10.15
C PHE A 343 4.21 17.61 -8.94
N GLU A 344 3.85 17.05 -7.79
CA GLU A 344 4.68 17.00 -6.59
C GLU A 344 4.41 15.67 -5.88
N MET A 345 5.48 14.98 -5.51
CA MET A 345 5.40 13.83 -4.62
C MET A 345 6.69 13.74 -3.82
N MET A 346 6.58 13.88 -2.50
CA MET A 346 7.71 13.79 -1.58
C MET A 346 8.92 14.65 -2.01
N GLY A 347 8.68 15.88 -2.46
CA GLY A 347 9.73 16.78 -2.91
C GLY A 347 10.20 16.58 -4.36
N SER A 348 9.89 15.43 -4.99
CA SER A 348 10.05 15.28 -6.45
C SER A 348 9.04 16.17 -7.15
N ARG A 349 9.50 17.01 -8.09
CA ARG A 349 8.69 18.04 -8.75
C ARG A 349 8.74 17.87 -10.26
N ALA A 350 7.60 18.07 -10.92
CA ALA A 350 7.56 18.20 -12.38
C ALA A 350 6.44 19.14 -12.84
N ILE A 351 6.54 19.62 -14.06
CA ILE A 351 5.46 20.32 -14.76
C ILE A 351 5.46 19.95 -16.23
N PHE A 352 4.27 19.69 -16.77
CA PHE A 352 4.00 19.69 -18.20
C PHE A 352 3.37 21.03 -18.59
N ALA A 353 3.85 21.67 -19.65
CA ALA A 353 3.21 22.82 -20.28
C ALA A 353 3.50 22.85 -21.79
N ASP A 354 2.44 22.85 -22.62
CA ASP A 354 2.52 23.03 -24.08
C ASP A 354 3.56 22.11 -24.78
N GLY A 355 3.52 20.82 -24.43
CA GLY A 355 4.40 19.79 -25.00
C GLY A 355 5.78 19.72 -24.35
N TRP A 356 6.15 20.68 -23.51
CA TRP A 356 7.34 20.60 -22.67
C TRP A 356 7.04 19.92 -21.34
N LYS A 357 7.98 19.14 -20.82
CA LYS A 357 8.00 18.70 -19.43
C LYS A 357 9.33 19.07 -18.79
N ALA A 358 9.28 19.63 -17.59
CA ALA A 358 10.46 19.78 -16.73
C ALA A 358 10.29 18.96 -15.45
N THR A 359 11.35 18.35 -14.95
CA THR A 359 11.33 17.52 -13.71
C THR A 359 12.65 17.60 -12.96
N THR A 360 12.60 17.52 -11.63
CA THR A 360 13.78 17.59 -10.76
C THR A 360 14.46 16.23 -10.58
N ASP A 361 15.75 16.26 -10.27
CA ASP A 361 16.53 15.11 -9.80
C ASP A 361 16.47 14.93 -8.28
N HIS A 362 15.43 15.46 -7.62
CA HIS A 362 15.28 15.38 -6.18
C HIS A 362 15.09 13.93 -5.72
N VAL A 363 15.82 13.55 -4.68
CA VAL A 363 15.70 12.25 -4.01
C VAL A 363 15.10 12.48 -2.61
N PRO A 364 13.88 11.97 -2.35
CA PRO A 364 13.25 12.06 -1.04
C PRO A 364 14.11 11.42 0.06
N VAL A 365 14.00 11.92 1.28
CA VAL A 365 14.79 11.45 2.43
C VAL A 365 14.04 10.38 3.21
N GLY A 366 14.76 9.33 3.59
CA GLY A 366 14.28 8.35 4.59
C GLY A 366 14.09 6.94 4.07
N VAL A 367 14.36 6.70 2.78
CA VAL A 367 14.41 5.35 2.21
C VAL A 367 15.87 4.96 2.07
N MET A 368 16.31 4.01 2.89
CA MET A 368 17.74 3.68 3.08
C MET A 368 18.49 3.40 1.78
N ASP A 369 18.00 2.50 0.92
CA ASP A 369 18.69 2.18 -0.34
C ASP A 369 18.69 3.38 -1.30
N GLU A 370 17.64 4.19 -1.32
CA GLU A 370 17.56 5.40 -2.17
C GLU A 370 18.48 6.50 -1.67
N ASP A 371 18.52 6.72 -0.35
CA ASP A 371 19.41 7.68 0.32
C ASP A 371 20.87 7.42 -0.10
N GLU A 372 21.28 6.14 -0.12
CA GLU A 372 22.66 5.72 -0.38
C GLU A 372 23.04 5.61 -1.86
N LEU A 373 22.13 5.12 -2.71
CA LEU A 373 22.48 4.67 -4.07
C LEU A 373 21.99 5.60 -5.18
N LEU A 374 20.87 6.30 -5.00
CA LEU A 374 20.30 7.13 -6.06
C LEU A 374 21.07 8.44 -6.21
N THR A 375 21.51 8.73 -7.43
CA THR A 375 22.09 10.04 -7.78
C THR A 375 21.01 11.11 -7.85
N GLY A 376 21.23 12.25 -7.21
CA GLY A 376 20.32 13.39 -7.24
C GLY A 376 20.49 14.33 -6.05
N SER A 377 19.75 15.43 -6.05
CA SER A 377 19.77 16.42 -4.97
C SER A 377 18.90 15.98 -3.77
N ARG A 378 19.31 16.36 -2.55
CA ARG A 378 18.52 16.24 -1.29
C ARG A 378 18.20 17.63 -0.71
N ASP A 379 18.41 18.68 -1.51
CA ASP A 379 18.19 20.06 -1.14
C ASP A 379 17.46 20.76 -2.28
N PHE A 380 16.25 21.25 -2.00
CA PHE A 380 15.40 21.90 -3.00
C PHE A 380 16.07 23.07 -3.72
N GLU A 381 17.03 23.75 -3.08
CA GLU A 381 17.79 24.86 -3.65
C GLU A 381 18.83 24.40 -4.69
N THR A 382 19.31 23.16 -4.57
CA THR A 382 20.31 22.58 -5.48
C THR A 382 19.74 21.62 -6.51
N ASP A 383 18.42 21.40 -6.51
CA ASP A 383 17.74 20.55 -7.48
C ASP A 383 18.01 21.00 -8.92
N ARG A 384 18.43 20.05 -9.76
CA ARG A 384 18.58 20.26 -11.19
C ARG A 384 17.27 19.95 -11.89
N TRP A 385 16.79 20.90 -12.68
CA TRP A 385 15.63 20.71 -13.56
C TRP A 385 16.09 20.19 -14.92
N SER A 386 15.67 18.98 -15.27
CA SER A 386 15.81 18.42 -16.62
C SER A 386 14.61 18.84 -17.47
N LEU A 387 14.79 18.97 -18.79
CA LEU A 387 13.76 19.46 -19.71
C LEU A 387 13.60 18.55 -20.94
N PHE A 388 12.35 18.24 -21.30
CA PHE A 388 12.00 17.32 -22.39
C PHE A 388 10.87 17.88 -23.27
N ARG A 389 10.91 17.59 -24.58
CA ARG A 389 9.76 17.77 -25.50
C ARG A 389 8.96 16.48 -25.59
N LEU A 390 7.92 16.30 -24.78
CA LEU A 390 7.19 15.03 -24.74
C LEU A 390 6.45 14.66 -26.03
N ASP A 391 6.16 15.64 -26.88
CA ASP A 391 5.57 15.39 -28.20
C ASP A 391 6.55 14.67 -29.17
N GLU A 392 7.86 14.75 -28.89
CA GLU A 392 8.95 14.21 -29.72
C GLU A 392 9.81 13.18 -28.96
N ASP A 393 9.79 13.23 -27.63
CA ASP A 393 10.54 12.36 -26.72
C ASP A 393 9.57 11.74 -25.71
N PHE A 394 8.95 10.65 -26.13
CA PHE A 394 7.99 9.89 -25.34
C PHE A 394 8.54 9.42 -23.98
N SER A 395 9.85 9.26 -23.88
CA SER A 395 10.55 8.51 -22.83
C SER A 395 11.38 9.35 -21.84
N GLU A 396 11.45 10.67 -22.02
CA GLU A 396 12.38 11.55 -21.30
C GLU A 396 13.85 11.12 -21.47
N PHE A 397 14.24 10.80 -22.69
CA PHE A 397 15.59 10.39 -23.01
C PHE A 397 16.54 11.57 -23.17
N HIS A 398 16.17 12.58 -23.94
CA HIS A 398 17.03 13.70 -24.36
C HIS A 398 16.76 14.92 -23.49
N ASP A 399 17.65 15.16 -22.52
CA ASP A 399 17.57 16.37 -21.70
C ASP A 399 18.06 17.60 -22.47
N LEU A 400 17.16 18.58 -22.60
CA LEU A 400 17.33 19.82 -23.34
C LEU A 400 17.57 21.03 -22.43
N ALA A 401 17.69 20.84 -21.11
CA ALA A 401 17.77 21.94 -20.14
C ALA A 401 18.92 22.91 -20.43
N ASP A 402 20.11 22.39 -20.77
CA ASP A 402 21.28 23.23 -21.09
C ASP A 402 21.14 23.98 -22.42
N GLN A 403 20.29 23.50 -23.32
CA GLN A 403 20.04 24.10 -24.64
C GLN A 403 18.93 25.16 -24.58
N HIS A 404 18.00 25.03 -23.62
CA HIS A 404 16.83 25.89 -23.44
C HIS A 404 16.68 26.35 -21.97
N PRO A 405 17.69 27.00 -21.37
CA PRO A 405 17.63 27.45 -19.98
C PRO A 405 16.49 28.46 -19.73
N GLU A 406 16.10 29.23 -20.75
CA GLU A 406 14.96 30.13 -20.69
C GLU A 406 13.62 29.41 -20.49
N VAL A 407 13.46 28.23 -21.10
CA VAL A 407 12.26 27.40 -20.96
C VAL A 407 12.23 26.77 -19.58
N VAL A 408 13.39 26.34 -19.07
CA VAL A 408 13.51 25.81 -17.69
C VAL A 408 13.04 26.85 -16.68
N GLU A 409 13.53 28.09 -16.74
CA GLU A 409 13.12 29.13 -15.81
C GLU A 409 11.64 29.50 -15.95
N GLN A 410 11.11 29.54 -17.18
CA GLN A 410 9.67 29.74 -17.40
C GLN A 410 8.83 28.64 -16.74
N LEU A 411 9.22 27.38 -16.89
CA LEU A 411 8.49 26.25 -16.32
C LEU A 411 8.64 26.18 -14.80
N LYS A 412 9.79 26.57 -14.23
CA LYS A 412 9.96 26.73 -12.79
C LYS A 412 9.01 27.78 -12.23
N GLU A 413 8.91 28.95 -12.88
CA GLU A 413 7.98 30.00 -12.46
C GLU A 413 6.52 29.54 -12.57
N GLN A 414 6.16 28.84 -13.65
CA GLN A 414 4.82 28.28 -13.81
C GLN A 414 4.54 27.21 -12.74
N TRP A 415 5.49 26.31 -12.45
CA TRP A 415 5.35 25.31 -11.40
C TRP A 415 5.10 25.96 -10.04
N SER A 416 5.82 27.03 -9.68
CA SER A 416 5.60 27.75 -8.42
C SER A 416 4.19 28.36 -8.34
N LYS A 417 3.69 28.95 -9.44
CA LYS A 417 2.32 29.49 -9.49
C LYS A 417 1.26 28.41 -9.32
N GLU A 418 1.43 27.28 -10.01
CA GLU A 418 0.54 26.13 -9.85
C GLU A 418 0.62 25.58 -8.43
N ALA A 419 1.82 25.41 -7.87
CA ALA A 419 2.02 24.91 -6.51
C ALA A 419 1.33 25.80 -5.46
N GLU A 420 1.46 27.13 -5.56
CA GLU A 420 0.76 28.08 -4.71
C GLU A 420 -0.76 28.01 -4.88
N ALA A 421 -1.25 28.02 -6.12
CA ALA A 421 -2.68 27.96 -6.43
C ALA A 421 -3.34 26.65 -5.92
N ASN A 422 -2.54 25.60 -5.73
CA ASN A 422 -2.98 24.27 -5.36
C ASN A 422 -2.62 23.85 -3.92
N ASN A 423 -2.10 24.76 -3.09
CA ASN A 423 -1.71 24.49 -1.70
C ASN A 423 -0.67 23.36 -1.54
N VAL A 424 0.29 23.27 -2.47
CA VAL A 424 1.39 22.29 -2.41
C VAL A 424 2.43 22.66 -1.35
N LEU A 425 2.52 23.94 -0.98
CA LEU A 425 3.55 24.46 -0.08
C LEU A 425 3.11 24.41 1.39
N PRO A 426 4.02 24.14 2.36
CA PRO A 426 5.46 23.89 2.18
C PRO A 426 5.76 22.48 1.65
N LEU A 427 6.92 22.31 1.00
CA LEU A 427 7.39 21.01 0.53
C LEU A 427 7.88 20.15 1.70
N LEU A 428 7.51 18.88 1.67
CA LEU A 428 7.93 17.85 2.63
C LEU A 428 8.37 16.60 1.85
N ASP A 429 9.64 16.24 2.00
CA ASP A 429 10.37 15.20 1.27
C ASP A 429 10.64 13.93 2.09
N SER A 430 10.21 13.88 3.35
CA SER A 430 10.29 12.67 4.18
C SER A 430 8.91 12.15 4.54
N LEU A 431 8.78 10.81 4.62
CA LEU A 431 7.56 10.14 5.09
C LEU A 431 7.17 10.65 6.48
N ILE A 432 8.17 10.84 7.34
CA ILE A 432 8.00 11.31 8.72
C ILE A 432 7.53 12.75 8.76
N GLY A 433 8.19 13.66 8.02
CA GLY A 433 7.79 15.06 7.98
C GLY A 433 6.33 15.22 7.53
N ARG A 434 5.89 14.39 6.57
CA ARG A 434 4.50 14.32 6.14
C ARG A 434 3.55 13.79 7.22
N LEU A 435 3.94 12.73 7.94
CA LEU A 435 3.15 12.22 9.06
C LEU A 435 3.01 13.24 10.20
N THR A 436 4.06 14.00 10.50
CA THR A 436 4.03 15.04 11.54
C THR A 436 3.24 16.28 11.13
N ALA A 437 3.19 16.59 9.83
CA ALA A 437 2.41 17.70 9.30
C ALA A 437 0.91 17.38 9.12
N ALA A 438 0.53 16.10 9.23
CA ALA A 438 -0.87 15.68 9.12
C ALA A 438 -1.72 16.32 10.24
N ALA A 439 -2.94 16.71 9.90
CA ALA A 439 -3.87 17.25 10.89
C ALA A 439 -4.08 16.22 12.02
N PRO A 440 -3.98 16.64 13.30
CA PRO A 440 -4.23 15.72 14.40
C PRO A 440 -5.71 15.29 14.37
N PRO A 441 -6.01 14.05 14.80
CA PRO A 441 -7.38 13.60 14.91
C PRO A 441 -8.15 14.47 15.90
N GLN A 442 -9.45 14.68 15.63
CA GLN A 442 -10.34 15.45 16.51
C GLN A 442 -10.35 14.90 17.95
N TYR A 443 -10.20 13.57 18.09
CA TYR A 443 -10.14 12.86 19.35
C TYR A 443 -8.80 12.12 19.45
N PRO A 444 -7.73 12.77 19.94
CA PRO A 444 -6.42 12.16 20.02
C PRO A 444 -6.40 11.00 21.03
N VAL A 445 -5.62 9.97 20.69
CA VAL A 445 -5.44 8.82 21.56
C VAL A 445 -4.59 9.20 22.77
N GLY A 446 -5.08 8.90 23.96
CA GLY A 446 -4.35 9.13 25.21
C GLY A 446 -3.24 8.09 25.44
N LEU A 447 -2.51 8.25 26.55
CA LEU A 447 -1.45 7.30 26.94
C LEU A 447 -1.98 5.96 27.48
N LYS A 448 -3.27 5.87 27.81
CA LYS A 448 -3.86 4.69 28.43
C LYS A 448 -5.28 4.46 27.94
N VAL A 449 -5.62 3.20 27.72
CA VAL A 449 -7.00 2.75 27.46
C VAL A 449 -7.25 1.41 28.15
N THR A 450 -8.48 1.22 28.64
CA THR A 450 -8.97 -0.10 29.09
C THR A 450 -10.02 -0.56 28.09
N LEU A 451 -9.82 -1.76 27.56
CA LEU A 451 -10.68 -2.41 26.59
C LEU A 451 -11.38 -3.60 27.23
N TYR A 452 -12.57 -3.91 26.73
CA TYR A 452 -13.41 -4.98 27.28
C TYR A 452 -13.78 -5.94 26.15
N PRO A 453 -13.75 -7.27 26.34
CA PRO A 453 -13.96 -8.24 25.27
C PRO A 453 -15.39 -8.26 24.70
N GLN A 454 -16.34 -7.62 25.37
CA GLN A 454 -17.69 -7.40 24.84
C GLN A 454 -17.70 -6.32 23.75
N ALA A 455 -16.64 -5.50 23.64
CA ALA A 455 -16.43 -4.61 22.53
C ALA A 455 -15.83 -5.38 21.33
N GLY A 456 -15.98 -4.82 20.13
CA GLY A 456 -15.30 -5.35 18.95
C GLY A 456 -13.78 -5.07 18.96
N PRO A 457 -13.04 -5.63 17.98
CA PRO A 457 -11.63 -5.33 17.79
C PRO A 457 -11.37 -3.82 17.69
N VAL A 458 -10.22 -3.38 18.18
CA VAL A 458 -9.83 -1.96 18.18
C VAL A 458 -8.71 -1.72 17.18
N LEU A 459 -8.94 -0.82 16.22
CA LEU A 459 -7.94 -0.45 15.22
C LEU A 459 -6.66 0.02 15.90
N ASP A 460 -5.51 -0.42 15.39
CA ASP A 460 -4.18 -0.05 15.88
C ASP A 460 -3.98 1.46 16.08
N GLU A 461 -4.49 2.29 15.17
CA GLU A 461 -4.43 3.76 15.25
C GLU A 461 -5.23 4.38 16.38
N ALA A 462 -6.15 3.63 16.99
CA ALA A 462 -6.92 4.04 18.15
C ALA A 462 -6.28 3.60 19.48
N LEU A 463 -5.12 2.94 19.43
CA LEU A 463 -4.38 2.48 20.61
C LEU A 463 -3.25 3.45 20.99
N PRO A 464 -2.89 3.53 22.28
CA PRO A 464 -1.69 4.25 22.71
C PRO A 464 -0.46 3.79 21.92
N MET A 465 0.42 4.73 21.52
CA MET A 465 1.63 4.43 20.74
C MET A 465 2.61 3.56 21.53
N LEU A 466 2.82 2.32 21.08
CA LEU A 466 3.66 1.33 21.76
C LEU A 466 5.13 1.32 21.28
N ALA A 467 5.45 2.04 20.20
CA ALA A 467 6.82 2.15 19.68
C ALA A 467 7.80 2.74 20.73
N GLY A 468 7.31 3.60 21.61
CA GLY A 468 8.07 4.18 22.74
C GLY A 468 8.09 3.31 24.01
N GLY A 469 7.68 2.04 23.91
CA GLY A 469 7.47 1.15 25.05
C GLY A 469 6.10 1.32 25.70
N GLY A 470 5.86 0.57 26.78
CA GLY A 470 4.56 0.51 27.44
C GLY A 470 4.23 -0.87 28.01
N HIS A 471 2.95 -1.19 28.17
CA HIS A 471 2.48 -2.53 28.50
C HIS A 471 1.09 -2.80 27.94
N ILE A 472 0.82 -4.09 27.71
CA ILE A 472 -0.51 -4.62 27.45
C ILE A 472 -0.75 -5.75 28.46
N LEU A 473 -1.77 -5.60 29.29
CA LEU A 473 -2.07 -6.52 30.39
C LEU A 473 -3.54 -6.94 30.35
N ALA A 474 -3.79 -8.25 30.25
CA ALA A 474 -5.11 -8.86 30.31
C ALA A 474 -5.46 -9.25 31.75
N GLU A 475 -6.63 -8.81 32.22
CA GLU A 475 -7.24 -9.29 33.46
C GLU A 475 -8.08 -10.54 33.15
N VAL A 476 -7.63 -11.71 33.62
CA VAL A 476 -8.25 -12.99 33.29
C VAL A 476 -8.52 -13.85 34.52
N ASP A 477 -9.54 -14.70 34.44
CA ASP A 477 -9.67 -15.87 35.30
C ASP A 477 -9.12 -17.10 34.58
N VAL A 478 -8.11 -17.72 35.19
CA VAL A 478 -7.48 -18.95 34.72
C VAL A 478 -8.30 -20.15 35.21
N PRO A 479 -8.74 -21.05 34.32
CA PRO A 479 -9.61 -22.16 34.68
C PRO A 479 -8.95 -23.12 35.68
N GLN A 480 -9.75 -23.63 36.62
CA GLN A 480 -9.26 -24.56 37.65
C GLN A 480 -9.31 -26.03 37.21
N GLN A 481 -10.26 -26.39 36.34
CA GLN A 481 -10.54 -27.78 35.96
C GLN A 481 -9.98 -28.13 34.57
N ASP A 482 -9.92 -27.16 33.67
CA ASP A 482 -9.40 -27.32 32.32
C ASP A 482 -7.94 -26.85 32.25
N THR A 483 -7.19 -27.40 31.30
CA THR A 483 -5.82 -26.93 31.03
C THR A 483 -5.92 -25.54 30.41
N PRO A 484 -5.37 -24.47 31.04
CA PRO A 484 -5.51 -23.11 30.51
C PRO A 484 -4.86 -23.00 29.13
N SER A 485 -5.58 -22.46 28.15
CA SER A 485 -5.07 -22.25 26.80
C SER A 485 -5.88 -21.20 26.04
N GLY A 486 -5.22 -20.48 25.15
CA GLY A 486 -5.82 -19.52 24.23
C GLY A 486 -5.16 -18.14 24.26
N VAL A 487 -5.51 -17.31 23.29
CA VAL A 487 -5.03 -15.92 23.14
C VAL A 487 -5.68 -15.02 24.19
N LEU A 488 -4.85 -14.22 24.88
CA LEU A 488 -5.32 -13.18 25.79
C LEU A 488 -5.58 -11.88 25.01
N PHE A 489 -4.65 -11.51 24.14
CA PHE A 489 -4.78 -10.45 23.15
C PHE A 489 -3.82 -10.67 21.99
N ALA A 490 -4.19 -10.20 20.79
CA ALA A 490 -3.33 -10.23 19.61
C ALA A 490 -3.56 -8.98 18.75
N ILE A 491 -2.50 -8.46 18.16
CA ILE A 491 -2.52 -7.38 17.16
C ILE A 491 -1.51 -7.70 16.07
N GLY A 492 -1.92 -7.58 14.81
CA GLY A 492 -1.11 -7.89 13.65
C GLY A 492 -1.05 -9.39 13.37
N ASP A 493 0.01 -9.80 12.68
CA ASP A 493 0.27 -11.20 12.31
C ASP A 493 1.77 -11.49 12.32
N ARG A 494 2.15 -12.69 11.87
CA ARG A 494 3.55 -13.16 11.74
C ARG A 494 4.50 -12.25 10.96
N ASN A 495 3.98 -11.36 10.11
CA ASN A 495 4.77 -10.42 9.33
C ASN A 495 4.99 -9.09 10.07
N GLY A 496 4.26 -8.86 11.16
CA GLY A 496 4.32 -7.64 11.97
C GLY A 496 3.23 -7.66 13.04
N GLY A 497 3.59 -7.82 14.32
CA GLY A 497 2.53 -8.04 15.32
C GLY A 497 3.04 -8.36 16.71
N LEU A 498 2.08 -8.46 17.63
CA LEU A 498 2.28 -8.75 19.04
C LEU A 498 1.11 -9.60 19.54
N ALA A 499 1.40 -10.72 20.21
CA ALA A 499 0.38 -11.52 20.88
C ALA A 499 0.87 -11.98 22.26
N ALA A 500 -0.06 -12.01 23.21
CA ALA A 500 0.10 -12.76 24.46
C ALA A 500 -0.95 -13.87 24.50
N TYR A 501 -0.51 -15.10 24.70
CA TYR A 501 -1.34 -16.29 24.65
C TYR A 501 -0.83 -17.33 25.63
N VAL A 502 -1.66 -18.31 25.95
CA VAL A 502 -1.31 -19.39 26.89
C VAL A 502 -1.40 -20.72 26.15
N ILE A 503 -0.36 -21.54 26.27
CA ILE A 503 -0.34 -22.92 25.76
C ILE A 503 -0.08 -23.83 26.94
N GLU A 504 -0.99 -24.77 27.20
CA GLU A 504 -0.86 -25.75 28.28
C GLU A 504 -0.52 -25.11 29.65
N GLY A 505 -1.12 -23.96 29.95
CA GLY A 505 -0.94 -23.21 31.17
C GLY A 505 0.32 -22.35 31.27
N ARG A 506 1.23 -22.37 30.28
CA ARG A 506 2.39 -21.48 30.23
C ARG A 506 2.07 -20.22 29.43
N LEU A 507 2.53 -19.07 29.90
CA LEU A 507 2.38 -17.79 29.21
C LEU A 507 3.41 -17.69 28.10
N HIS A 508 2.93 -17.38 26.90
CA HIS A 508 3.73 -17.04 25.75
C HIS A 508 3.50 -15.58 25.37
N VAL A 509 4.56 -14.92 24.93
CA VAL A 509 4.48 -13.59 24.30
C VAL A 509 5.30 -13.66 23.02
N ALA A 510 4.70 -13.28 21.89
CA ALA A 510 5.37 -13.22 20.60
C ALA A 510 5.30 -11.82 20.03
N VAL A 511 6.41 -11.34 19.47
CA VAL A 511 6.49 -10.08 18.71
C VAL A 511 7.11 -10.38 17.35
N ALA A 512 6.31 -10.31 16.30
CA ALA A 512 6.81 -10.38 14.94
C ALA A 512 7.41 -9.03 14.57
N LEU A 513 8.75 -8.98 14.49
CA LEU A 513 9.48 -7.79 14.03
C LEU A 513 9.95 -8.02 12.58
N PRO A 514 10.24 -6.95 11.82
CA PRO A 514 10.79 -7.08 10.48
C PRO A 514 12.08 -7.91 10.42
N SER A 515 12.88 -7.89 11.49
CA SER A 515 14.13 -8.65 11.64
C SER A 515 13.97 -10.08 12.17
N GLY A 516 12.74 -10.52 12.45
CA GLY A 516 12.43 -11.84 12.99
C GLY A 516 11.52 -11.79 14.21
N THR A 517 11.01 -12.96 14.60
CA THR A 517 10.08 -13.07 15.73
C THR A 517 10.82 -13.18 17.06
N LEU A 518 10.52 -12.28 18.00
CA LEU A 518 10.82 -12.49 19.42
C LEU A 518 9.75 -13.36 20.03
N GLN A 519 10.12 -14.47 20.67
CA GLN A 519 9.17 -15.35 21.32
C GLN A 519 9.65 -15.71 22.73
N LEU A 520 8.73 -15.59 23.68
CA LEU A 520 8.94 -15.84 25.09
C LEU A 520 8.01 -16.96 25.54
N GLU A 521 8.49 -17.81 26.42
CA GLU A 521 7.70 -18.83 27.13
C GLU A 521 8.05 -18.76 28.61
N SER A 522 7.04 -18.71 29.48
CA SER A 522 7.25 -18.77 30.93
C SER A 522 7.57 -20.18 31.39
N GLU A 523 8.60 -20.36 32.23
CA GLU A 523 8.91 -21.67 32.80
C GLU A 523 7.80 -22.20 33.73
N GLN A 524 7.09 -21.28 34.37
CA GLN A 524 6.02 -21.58 35.32
C GLN A 524 4.66 -21.50 34.65
N HIS A 525 3.72 -22.31 35.16
CA HIS A 525 2.32 -22.21 34.75
C HIS A 525 1.67 -21.01 35.43
N VAL A 526 0.75 -20.35 34.74
CA VAL A 526 -0.13 -19.35 35.35
C VAL A 526 -1.08 -20.09 36.29
N PRO A 527 -1.11 -19.77 37.59
CA PRO A 527 -1.94 -20.50 38.55
C PRO A 527 -3.44 -20.26 38.29
N PRO A 528 -4.33 -21.17 38.72
CA PRO A 528 -5.78 -20.95 38.66
C PRO A 528 -6.21 -19.76 39.53
N GLY A 529 -7.16 -18.97 39.02
CA GLY A 529 -7.68 -17.77 39.69
C GLY A 529 -7.60 -16.51 38.84
N ARG A 530 -7.87 -15.36 39.46
CA ARG A 530 -7.84 -14.05 38.81
C ARG A 530 -6.44 -13.48 38.77
N HIS A 531 -5.95 -13.14 37.59
CA HIS A 531 -4.59 -12.66 37.36
C HIS A 531 -4.54 -11.51 36.36
N LEU A 532 -3.48 -10.71 36.46
CA LEU A 532 -3.10 -9.74 35.45
C LEU A 532 -1.91 -10.29 34.64
N VAL A 533 -2.14 -10.63 33.39
CA VAL A 533 -1.21 -11.41 32.55
C VAL A 533 -0.96 -10.69 31.23
N GLY A 534 0.28 -10.59 30.78
CA GLY A 534 0.57 -9.96 29.47
C GLY A 534 2.04 -9.65 29.29
N CYS A 535 2.32 -8.47 28.73
CA CYS A 535 3.70 -8.06 28.42
C CYS A 535 4.00 -6.60 28.77
N VAL A 536 5.26 -6.34 29.08
CA VAL A 536 5.86 -5.00 29.17
C VAL A 536 6.82 -4.83 28.00
N LEU A 537 6.64 -3.75 27.24
CA LEU A 537 7.48 -3.35 26.12
C LEU A 537 8.46 -2.29 26.60
N ARG A 538 9.76 -2.55 26.44
CA ARG A 538 10.85 -1.68 26.88
C ARG A 538 11.70 -1.27 25.69
N VAL A 539 12.05 0.01 25.65
CA VAL A 539 13.02 0.55 24.69
C VAL A 539 14.34 0.72 25.43
N GLU A 540 15.34 -0.04 25.01
CA GLU A 540 16.69 0.00 25.56
C GLU A 540 17.46 1.23 25.05
N PRO A 541 18.57 1.64 25.71
CA PRO A 541 19.48 2.63 25.17
C PRO A 541 19.92 2.27 23.75
N GLY A 542 19.76 3.19 22.80
CA GLY A 542 20.01 2.92 21.37
C GLY A 542 18.78 2.49 20.57
N GLY A 543 17.59 2.42 21.19
CA GLY A 543 16.31 2.19 20.49
C GLY A 543 15.92 0.72 20.35
N ALA A 544 16.77 -0.22 20.79
CA ALA A 544 16.53 -1.65 20.70
C ALA A 544 15.31 -2.08 21.55
N ALA A 545 14.52 -3.01 21.04
CA ALA A 545 13.31 -3.50 21.68
C ALA A 545 13.62 -4.64 22.67
N ALA A 546 13.03 -4.55 23.86
CA ALA A 546 12.99 -5.65 24.82
C ALA A 546 11.57 -5.87 25.33
N VAL A 547 11.22 -7.13 25.57
CA VAL A 547 9.88 -7.54 25.98
C VAL A 547 10.00 -8.41 27.22
N ASP A 548 9.19 -8.12 28.22
CA ASP A 548 9.04 -8.97 29.39
C ASP A 548 7.63 -9.56 29.41
N ALA A 549 7.52 -10.88 29.54
CA ALA A 549 6.27 -11.54 29.86
C ALA A 549 6.02 -11.40 31.37
N VAL A 550 4.80 -11.01 31.76
CA VAL A 550 4.49 -10.68 33.15
C VAL A 550 3.21 -11.34 33.65
N VAL A 551 3.24 -11.77 34.92
CA VAL A 551 2.09 -12.29 35.68
C VAL A 551 2.05 -11.56 37.03
N ASP A 552 0.96 -10.84 37.31
CA ASP A 552 0.76 -10.02 38.52
C ASP A 552 1.93 -9.06 38.83
N GLY A 553 2.53 -8.52 37.76
CA GLY A 553 3.67 -7.61 37.83
C GLY A 553 5.04 -8.27 38.03
N ALA A 554 5.10 -9.59 38.20
CA ALA A 554 6.35 -10.34 38.20
C ALA A 554 6.76 -10.69 36.76
N VAL A 555 8.02 -10.43 36.41
CA VAL A 555 8.60 -10.87 35.14
C VAL A 555 8.85 -12.37 35.18
N VAL A 556 8.27 -13.11 34.24
CA VAL A 556 8.36 -14.58 34.15
C VAL A 556 9.21 -15.06 32.97
N ALA A 557 9.44 -14.20 31.98
CA ALA A 557 10.39 -14.40 30.88
C ALA A 557 10.76 -13.04 30.27
N THR A 558 11.94 -12.95 29.64
CA THR A 558 12.41 -11.75 28.93
C THR A 558 13.07 -12.15 27.61
N ALA A 559 12.88 -11.34 26.57
CA ALA A 559 13.62 -11.40 25.32
C ALA A 559 13.97 -9.99 24.84
N ALA A 560 15.02 -9.88 24.03
CA ALA A 560 15.44 -8.63 23.43
C ALA A 560 15.77 -8.85 21.94
N SER A 561 15.61 -7.79 21.15
CA SER A 561 16.02 -7.69 19.75
C SER A 561 17.05 -6.58 19.63
N ASP A 562 17.91 -6.68 18.61
CA ASP A 562 18.80 -5.60 18.21
C ASP A 562 18.04 -4.46 17.49
N HIS A 563 16.74 -4.64 17.20
CA HIS A 563 15.91 -3.70 16.45
C HIS A 563 14.80 -3.08 17.31
N SER A 564 14.31 -1.92 16.89
CA SER A 564 13.24 -1.18 17.58
C SER A 564 11.85 -1.77 17.35
N PHE A 565 10.89 -1.40 18.22
CA PHE A 565 9.49 -1.70 17.99
C PHE A 565 8.94 -0.93 16.79
N PRO A 566 7.95 -1.50 16.08
CA PRO A 566 7.42 -0.83 14.92
C PRO A 566 6.48 0.34 15.28
N PHE A 567 6.50 1.39 14.47
CA PHE A 567 5.53 2.49 14.53
C PHE A 567 4.16 2.10 13.98
N ILE A 568 4.14 1.16 13.05
CA ILE A 568 2.95 0.60 12.41
C ILE A 568 3.11 -0.91 12.48
N TRP A 569 2.20 -1.59 13.16
CA TRP A 569 2.27 -3.05 13.32
C TRP A 569 2.06 -3.78 11.99
N GLN A 570 1.11 -3.30 11.17
CA GLN A 570 0.79 -3.82 9.85
C GLN A 570 0.52 -2.67 8.89
N HIS A 571 1.20 -2.64 7.73
CA HIS A 571 0.94 -1.62 6.70
C HIS A 571 -0.53 -1.63 6.26
N GLY A 572 -1.05 -2.81 5.92
CA GLY A 572 -2.45 -3.05 5.55
C GLY A 572 -3.47 -2.87 6.68
N GLY A 573 -2.99 -2.52 7.87
CA GLY A 573 -3.78 -2.32 9.07
C GLY A 573 -4.02 -3.58 9.87
N THR A 574 -4.37 -3.38 11.13
CA THR A 574 -4.74 -4.46 12.04
C THR A 574 -5.60 -3.93 13.18
N HIS A 575 -6.31 -4.84 13.85
CA HIS A 575 -6.96 -4.58 15.12
C HIS A 575 -6.32 -5.36 16.26
N LEU A 576 -6.41 -4.83 17.47
CA LEU A 576 -6.21 -5.58 18.69
C LEU A 576 -7.49 -6.40 18.99
N THR A 577 -7.38 -7.72 18.94
CA THR A 577 -8.39 -8.67 19.38
C THR A 577 -8.18 -9.08 20.83
N LEU A 578 -9.26 -9.41 21.53
CA LEU A 578 -9.27 -9.69 22.97
C LEU A 578 -9.86 -11.09 23.21
N GLY A 579 -9.08 -12.01 23.75
CA GLY A 579 -9.53 -13.37 24.06
C GLY A 579 -9.52 -14.35 22.88
N TYR A 580 -9.09 -13.90 21.70
CA TYR A 580 -8.97 -14.70 20.48
C TYR A 580 -8.02 -13.99 19.50
N ASP A 581 -7.63 -14.68 18.44
CA ASP A 581 -6.93 -14.12 17.28
C ASP A 581 -7.74 -14.38 15.99
N ARG A 582 -7.41 -13.73 14.87
CA ARG A 582 -8.10 -13.90 13.59
C ARG A 582 -7.13 -13.78 12.42
N GLY A 583 -7.53 -14.25 11.24
CA GLY A 583 -6.67 -14.22 10.06
C GLY A 583 -5.43 -15.10 10.22
N LEU A 584 -4.24 -14.51 10.16
CA LEU A 584 -2.96 -15.18 10.32
C LEU A 584 -2.42 -14.99 11.76
N PRO A 585 -1.87 -16.03 12.40
CA PRO A 585 -1.34 -15.86 13.76
C PRO A 585 -0.03 -15.08 13.76
N VAL A 586 0.29 -14.46 14.89
CA VAL A 586 1.57 -13.79 15.17
C VAL A 586 2.72 -14.80 15.34
N ALA A 587 2.43 -16.01 15.84
CA ALA A 587 3.41 -17.08 16.06
C ALA A 587 2.94 -18.42 15.45
N ASP A 588 3.87 -19.35 15.22
CA ASP A 588 3.58 -20.64 14.59
C ASP A 588 3.04 -21.72 15.55
N ASP A 589 3.07 -21.49 16.85
CA ASP A 589 2.68 -22.45 17.89
C ASP A 589 1.19 -22.40 18.28
N TYR A 590 0.41 -21.52 17.65
CA TYR A 590 -1.05 -21.52 17.75
C TYR A 590 -1.74 -21.21 16.41
N GLN A 591 -3.01 -21.60 16.29
CA GLN A 591 -3.82 -21.36 15.09
C GLN A 591 -5.10 -20.57 15.44
N PRO A 592 -5.39 -19.44 14.76
CA PRO A 592 -6.61 -18.68 15.01
C PRO A 592 -7.88 -19.55 14.82
N PRO A 593 -8.91 -19.40 15.67
CA PRO A 593 -9.07 -18.29 16.62
C PRO A 593 -8.35 -18.47 17.97
N PHE A 594 -7.85 -19.68 18.26
CA PHE A 594 -7.23 -20.06 19.54
C PHE A 594 -7.85 -19.37 20.77
N ALA A 595 -9.18 -19.47 20.91
CA ALA A 595 -9.93 -18.71 21.90
C ALA A 595 -9.53 -19.07 23.33
N TRP A 596 -9.43 -18.05 24.20
CA TRP A 596 -9.19 -18.22 25.63
C TRP A 596 -10.29 -19.05 26.27
N ASN A 597 -9.89 -20.10 27.01
CA ASN A 597 -10.82 -21.01 27.68
C ASN A 597 -11.14 -20.63 29.14
N GLY A 598 -10.66 -19.48 29.61
CA GLY A 598 -11.05 -18.85 30.87
C GLY A 598 -11.98 -17.65 30.67
N GLU A 599 -12.12 -16.82 31.70
CA GLU A 599 -12.84 -15.54 31.58
C GLU A 599 -11.82 -14.42 31.29
N LEU A 600 -12.11 -13.55 30.33
CA LEU A 600 -11.36 -12.31 30.10
C LEU A 600 -12.23 -11.14 30.56
N HIS A 601 -11.74 -10.35 31.51
CA HIS A 601 -12.47 -9.22 32.08
C HIS A 601 -12.18 -7.93 31.33
N ALA A 602 -10.90 -7.65 31.11
CA ALA A 602 -10.43 -6.43 30.47
C ALA A 602 -9.00 -6.59 29.93
N VAL A 603 -8.60 -5.72 29.00
CA VAL A 603 -7.22 -5.54 28.58
C VAL A 603 -6.83 -4.08 28.77
N HIS A 604 -5.73 -3.85 29.47
CA HIS A 604 -5.19 -2.54 29.75
C HIS A 604 -3.99 -2.29 28.85
N VAL A 605 -4.10 -1.26 28.00
CA VAL A 605 -3.00 -0.81 27.14
C VAL A 605 -2.51 0.52 27.70
N GLN A 606 -1.20 0.65 27.91
CA GLN A 606 -0.58 1.88 28.36
C GLN A 606 0.74 2.10 27.64
N ALA A 607 0.91 3.26 27.01
CA ALA A 607 2.17 3.69 26.42
C ALA A 607 3.19 4.12 27.48
N GLY A 608 4.47 4.02 27.13
CA GLY A 608 5.59 4.51 27.93
C GLY A 608 5.51 6.02 28.18
N GLN A 609 5.97 6.45 29.36
CA GLN A 609 5.89 7.83 29.85
C GLN A 609 6.95 8.78 29.28
N ALA A 610 7.70 8.40 28.24
CA ALA A 610 8.64 9.32 27.63
C ALA A 610 7.87 10.60 27.25
N GLU A 611 8.29 11.75 27.80
CA GLU A 611 7.88 13.08 27.35
C GLU A 611 8.24 13.16 25.87
N LEU A 612 7.30 12.70 25.06
CA LEU A 612 7.41 12.67 23.63
C LEU A 612 6.98 14.05 23.15
N ASP A 613 7.95 14.93 22.92
CA ASP A 613 7.92 15.55 21.59
C ASP A 613 8.06 14.36 20.64
N GLN A 614 6.91 13.84 20.19
CA GLN A 614 6.78 12.63 19.37
C GLN A 614 7.60 12.71 18.09
N ILE A 615 8.04 13.93 17.75
CA ILE A 615 8.94 14.30 16.67
C ILE A 615 10.41 14.07 17.07
N ASP A 616 10.83 14.47 18.26
CA ASP A 616 12.23 14.36 18.71
C ASP A 616 12.65 12.93 18.99
N ALA A 617 11.77 12.09 19.55
CA ALA A 617 12.08 10.66 19.69
C ALA A 617 12.14 9.93 18.34
N LEU A 618 11.32 10.36 17.36
CA LEU A 618 11.38 9.87 15.99
C LEU A 618 12.67 10.29 15.28
N LEU A 619 13.07 11.55 15.45
CA LEU A 619 14.31 12.10 14.92
C LEU A 619 15.52 11.43 15.57
N VAL A 620 15.53 11.24 16.88
CA VAL A 620 16.65 10.61 17.62
C VAL A 620 16.78 9.12 17.31
N ALA A 621 15.68 8.36 17.20
CA ALA A 621 15.71 6.94 16.85
C ALA A 621 16.19 6.68 15.41
N LEU A 622 16.20 7.71 14.56
CA LEU A 622 16.64 7.63 13.15
C LEU A 622 17.92 8.43 12.88
N GLN A 623 18.44 9.15 13.87
CA GLN A 623 19.71 9.87 13.83
C GLN A 623 20.79 9.22 14.71
N SER A 624 20.53 8.07 15.33
CA SER A 624 21.58 7.30 16.01
C SER A 624 22.42 6.52 15.00
N ASP A 625 23.37 7.27 14.41
CA ASP A 625 24.61 6.94 13.68
C ASP A 625 24.63 5.82 12.63
#